data_AF-A0A923ZHH6-F1
#
_entry.id   AF-A0A923ZHH6-F1
#
_cell.length_a   1.000
_cell.length_b   1.000
_cell.length_c   1.000
_cell.angle_alpha   90.00
_cell.angle_beta   90.00
_cell.angle_gamma   90.00
#
_symmetry.space_group_name_H-M   'P 1'
#
loop_
_entity.id
_entity.type
_entity.pdbx_description
1 polymer ?
#
loop_
_entity_poly.entity_id
_entity_poly.type
_entity_poly.pdbx_seq_one_letter_code
_entity_poly.pdbx_strand_id
1 'polypeptide(L)'
;AKERHFVTIANGVMLHEQGLADPADGTLIVPRLALIGMVGGRLKAMDLLQAGTLKIEGDPAILQRFLGLFEPPRAGFPLVTP
;
A
#
# COMPACT_ATOMS: atom_id res chain seq x y z
N ALA A 1 14.89 9.86 -7.23
CA ALA A 1 14.23 11.16 -7.02
C ALA A 1 13.30 11.05 -5.80
N LYS A 2 12.89 12.16 -5.16
CA LYS A 2 11.77 12.11 -4.21
C LYS A 2 10.49 11.99 -5.02
N GLU A 3 9.81 10.86 -4.91
CA GLU A 3 8.54 10.58 -5.59
C GLU A 3 7.39 10.78 -4.60
N ARG A 4 6.26 11.30 -5.10
CA ARG A 4 5.01 11.43 -4.35
C ARG A 4 3.89 10.79 -5.16
N HIS A 5 3.05 10.04 -4.48
CA HIS A 5 1.90 9.37 -5.07
C HIS A 5 0.68 9.65 -4.22
N PHE A 6 -0.44 9.93 -4.88
CA PHE A 6 -1.75 10.06 -4.28
C PHE A 6 -2.59 8.86 -4.68
N VAL A 7 -3.24 8.23 -3.71
CA VAL A 7 -4.06 7.04 -3.92
C VAL A 7 -5.41 7.27 -3.28
N THR A 8 -6.47 7.11 -4.07
CA THR A 8 -7.84 7.20 -3.59
C THR A 8 -8.56 5.88 -3.85
N ILE A 9 -9.31 5.40 -2.86
CA ILE A 9 -10.26 4.31 -3.04
C ILE A 9 -11.66 4.83 -2.78
N ALA A 10 -12.50 4.76 -3.81
CA ALA A 10 -13.91 5.11 -3.73
C ALA A 10 -14.69 4.30 -4.75
N ASN A 11 -15.96 4.02 -4.46
CA ASN A 11 -16.87 3.34 -5.40
C ASN A 11 -16.32 2.01 -5.97
N GLY A 12 -15.56 1.27 -5.17
CA GLY A 12 -14.96 -0.01 -5.58
C GLY A 12 -13.78 0.11 -6.55
N VAL A 13 -13.23 1.31 -6.76
CA VAL A 13 -12.09 1.56 -7.65
C VAL A 13 -10.95 2.20 -6.87
N MET A 14 -9.72 1.79 -7.19
CA MET A 14 -8.50 2.45 -6.75
C MET A 14 -7.92 3.28 -7.89
N LEU A 15 -7.70 4.57 -7.64
CA LEU A 15 -6.99 5.46 -8.55
C LEU A 15 -5.62 5.79 -7.96
N HIS A 16 -4.63 5.89 -8.85
CA HIS A 16 -3.25 6.23 -8.52
C HIS A 16 -2.81 7.40 -9.39
N GLU A 17 -2.28 8.43 -8.74
CA GLU A 17 -1.79 9.65 -9.38
C GLU A 17 -0.36 9.95 -8.90
N GLN A 18 0.51 10.35 -9.82
CA GLN A 18 1.89 10.71 -9.50
C GLN A 18 2.05 12.22 -9.43
N GLY A 19 2.79 12.70 -8.43
CA GLY A 19 3.14 14.11 -8.26
C GLY A 19 2.03 14.98 -7.68
N LEU A 20 0.83 14.44 -7.48
CA LEU A 20 -0.28 15.14 -6.83
C LEU A 20 -0.04 15.26 -5.32
N ALA A 21 -0.29 16.45 -4.78
CA ALA A 21 -0.25 16.74 -3.35
C ALA A 21 -1.62 17.28 -2.92
N ASP A 22 -2.43 16.40 -2.34
CA ASP A 22 -3.79 16.68 -1.87
C ASP A 22 -3.94 16.16 -0.42
N PRO A 23 -4.92 16.62 0.38
CA PRO A 23 -5.18 16.05 1.70
C PRO A 23 -5.41 14.55 1.62
N ALA A 24 -4.72 13.80 2.47
CA ALA A 24 -4.84 12.36 2.55
C ALA A 24 -5.24 11.94 3.97
N ASP A 25 -6.06 10.92 4.07
CA ASP A 25 -6.48 10.33 5.35
C ASP A 25 -5.29 9.69 6.11
N GLY A 26 -4.26 9.26 5.37
CA GLY A 26 -3.00 8.77 5.91
C GLY A 26 -1.88 8.91 4.88
N THR A 27 -0.66 9.12 5.36
CA THR A 27 0.54 9.23 4.52
C THR A 27 1.58 8.21 4.94
N LEU A 28 2.03 7.41 3.97
CA LEU A 28 3.13 6.45 4.12
C LEU A 28 4.42 7.06 3.55
N ILE A 29 5.44 7.22 4.39
CA ILE A 29 6.76 7.69 3.98
C ILE A 29 7.73 6.52 4.11
N VAL A 30 8.24 6.07 2.96
CA VAL A 30 9.07 4.87 2.89
C VAL A 30 9.98 4.91 1.65
N PRO A 31 11.19 4.30 1.68
CA PRO A 31 11.99 4.09 0.48
C PRO A 31 11.28 3.18 -0.53
N ARG A 32 11.41 3.48 -1.82
CA ARG A 32 10.76 2.72 -2.92
C ARG A 32 11.02 1.21 -2.86
N LEU A 33 12.26 0.80 -2.61
CA LEU A 33 12.62 -0.62 -2.52
C LEU A 33 11.97 -1.31 -1.30
N ALA A 34 11.86 -0.60 -0.18
CA ALA A 34 11.18 -1.12 1.00
C ALA A 34 9.67 -1.28 0.76
N LEU A 35 9.04 -0.33 0.04
CA LEU A 35 7.64 -0.47 -0.40
C LEU A 35 7.44 -1.72 -1.28
N ILE A 36 8.27 -1.92 -2.30
CA ILE A 36 8.21 -3.09 -3.18
C ILE A 36 8.41 -4.40 -2.39
N GLY A 37 9.36 -4.41 -1.45
CA GLY A 37 9.60 -5.55 -0.58
C GLY A 37 8.41 -5.87 0.32
N MET A 38 7.71 -4.86 0.84
CA MET A 38 6.50 -5.04 1.64
C MET A 38 5.34 -5.58 0.80
N VAL A 39 5.04 -4.97 -0.35
CA VAL A 39 3.96 -5.41 -1.25
C VAL A 39 4.23 -6.84 -1.74
N GLY A 40 5.48 -7.18 -2.03
CA GLY A 40 5.88 -8.54 -2.42
C GLY A 40 5.98 -9.54 -1.26
N GLY A 41 5.63 -9.17 -0.03
CA GLY A 41 5.66 -10.05 1.15
C GLY A 41 7.07 -10.43 1.66
N ARG A 42 8.13 -9.81 1.13
CA ARG A 42 9.53 -10.07 1.52
C ARG A 42 9.98 -9.31 2.75
N LEU A 43 9.36 -8.16 3.02
CA LEU A 43 9.64 -7.32 4.19
C LEU A 43 8.38 -7.14 5.03
N LYS A 44 8.52 -7.18 6.35
CA LYS A 44 7.41 -6.90 7.28
C LYS A 44 7.38 -5.41 7.61
N ALA A 45 6.21 -4.79 7.53
CA ALA A 45 6.03 -3.37 7.83
C ALA A 45 6.43 -3.01 9.28
N MET A 46 6.16 -3.90 10.24
CA MET A 46 6.54 -3.70 11.65
C MET A 46 8.05 -3.59 11.85
N ASP A 47 8.83 -4.40 11.16
CA ASP A 47 10.29 -4.37 11.27
C ASP A 47 10.84 -3.04 10.73
N LEU A 48 10.26 -2.52 9.64
CA LEU A 48 10.63 -1.24 9.04
C LEU A 48 10.20 -0.03 9.88
N LEU A 49 9.06 -0.12 10.58
CA LEU A 49 8.62 0.87 11.57
C LEU A 49 9.60 0.94 12.74
N GLN A 50 9.95 -0.21 13.31
CA GLN A 50 10.90 -0.29 14.43
C GLN A 50 12.29 0.23 14.04
N ALA A 51 12.72 -0.05 12.80
CA ALA A 51 13.97 0.47 12.25
C ALA A 51 13.92 1.97 11.85
N GLY A 52 12.77 2.64 11.98
CA GLY A 52 12.59 4.05 11.58
C GLY A 52 12.67 4.30 10.06
N THR A 53 12.67 3.25 9.25
CA THR A 53 12.74 3.32 7.79
C THR A 53 11.36 3.60 7.17
N LEU A 54 10.31 3.25 7.89
CA LEU A 54 8.92 3.52 7.55
C LEU A 54 8.34 4.51 8.56
N LYS A 55 7.67 5.55 8.06
CA LYS A 55 6.91 6.49 8.88
C LYS A 55 5.47 6.56 8.37
N ILE A 56 4.53 6.62 9.30
CA ILE A 56 3.11 6.82 9.03
C ILE A 56 2.71 8.15 9.66
N GLU A 57 2.05 9.00 8.90
CA GLU A 57 1.41 10.23 9.36
C GLU A 57 -0.11 10.10 9.15
N GLY A 58 -0.91 10.69 10.03
CA GLY A 58 -2.37 10.49 10.04
C GLY A 58 -2.80 9.26 10.83
N ASP A 59 -3.93 8.65 10.47
CA ASP A 59 -4.48 7.48 11.18
C ASP A 59 -3.87 6.16 10.67
N PRO A 60 -3.10 5.42 11.50
CA PRO A 60 -2.52 4.13 11.10
C PRO A 60 -3.58 3.05 10.83
N ALA A 61 -4.78 3.15 11.39
CA ALA A 61 -5.86 2.21 11.13
C ALA A 61 -6.34 2.28 9.67
N ILE A 62 -6.24 3.45 9.04
CA ILE A 62 -6.62 3.65 7.63
C ILE A 62 -5.65 2.91 6.70
N LEU A 63 -4.35 2.93 7.00
CA LEU A 63 -3.37 2.17 6.23
C LEU A 63 -3.58 0.65 6.40
N GLN A 64 -3.88 0.18 7.61
CA GLN A 64 -4.23 -1.22 7.84
C GLN A 64 -5.48 -1.63 7.05
N ARG A 65 -6.52 -0.79 7.07
CA ARG A 65 -7.73 -1.00 6.28
C ARG A 65 -7.43 -1.04 4.78
N PHE A 66 -6.66 -0.08 4.27
CA PHE A 66 -6.24 -0.02 2.87
C PHE A 66 -5.53 -1.31 2.44
N LEU A 67 -4.55 -1.77 3.21
CA LEU A 67 -3.84 -3.01 2.91
C LEU A 67 -4.75 -4.25 2.96
N GLY A 68 -5.76 -4.25 3.83
CA GLY A 68 -6.77 -5.31 3.93
C GLY A 68 -7.76 -5.37 2.75
N LEU A 69 -7.78 -4.38 1.85
CA LEU A 69 -8.63 -4.40 0.65
C LEU A 69 -8.04 -5.28 -0.47
N PHE A 70 -6.78 -5.68 -0.38
CA PHE A 70 -6.11 -6.46 -1.41
C PHE A 70 -6.13 -7.95 -1.07
N GLU A 71 -6.83 -8.71 -1.89
CA GLU A 71 -6.81 -10.17 -1.82
C GLU A 71 -5.74 -10.74 -2.76
N PRO A 72 -4.96 -11.75 -2.31
CA PRO A 72 -4.05 -12.44 -3.20
C PRO A 72 -4.85 -13.20 -4.28
N PRO A 73 -4.35 -13.25 -5.52
CA PRO A 73 -5.00 -14.02 -6.56
C PRO A 73 -5.07 -15.49 -6.18
N ARG A 74 -6.22 -16.12 -6.40
CA ARG A 74 -6.42 -17.55 -6.13
C ARG A 74 -5.60 -18.37 -7.13
N ALA A 75 -4.58 -19.05 -6.64
CA ALA A 75 -3.84 -20.03 -7.44
C ALA A 75 -4.74 -21.24 -7.76
N GLY A 76 -4.58 -21.81 -8.96
CA GLY A 76 -5.30 -23.02 -9.36
C GLY A 76 -6.82 -22.84 -9.49
N PHE A 77 -7.26 -21.66 -9.93
CA PHE A 77 -8.66 -21.48 -10.31
C PHE A 77 -9.02 -22.41 -11.48
N PRO A 78 -10.27 -22.91 -11.54
CA PRO A 78 -10.73 -23.74 -12.65
C PRO A 78 -10.48 -23.12 -14.03
N LEU A 79 -9.86 -23.87 -14.95
CA LEU A 79 -9.62 -23.42 -16.33
C LEU A 79 -10.70 -23.89 -17.31
N VAL A 80 -11.18 -25.13 -17.13
CA VAL A 80 -12.12 -25.81 -18.04
C VAL A 80 -13.50 -26.05 -17.43
N THR A 81 -13.66 -25.76 -16.14
CA THR A 81 -14.94 -25.80 -15.44
C THR A 81 -15.23 -24.41 -14.86
N PRO A 82 -16.50 -24.02 -14.71
CA PRO A 82 -16.87 -22.85 -13.91
C PRO A 82 -16.34 -22.93 -12.47
#